data_AF-Q2CJ43-F1
#
_entry.id   AF-Q2CJ43-F1
#
_cell.length_a   1.000
_cell.length_b   1.000
_cell.length_c   1.000
_cell.angle_alpha   90.00
_cell.angle_beta   90.00
_cell.angle_gamma   90.00
#
_symmetry.space_group_name_H-M   'P 1'
#
loop_
_entity.id
_entity.type
_entity.pdbx_description
1 polymer ?
#
loop_
_entity_poly.entity_id
_entity_poly.type
_entity_poly.pdbx_seq_one_letter_code
_entity_poly.pdbx_strand_id
1 'polypeptide(L)'
;MRKLLLSTMKNEGPYLLEWLAYHKSIGFDDFVIFSNDCTDGTNLILNRLDTLGIIEHHDNPLGPRMDPQRAAYSRANRMERVRGADWVLIADADEFLNVHVGERTVDALIGAVPDADAISVNWRLMGSCGQAHADFGALVSERYVRGSSYDKPENGLVWGFKTLFRPRKFDYFGVHRPKWKKETTEIVPGMVKWVNGSGVELDEKILHKGWRSNAETVGYELAQVNHYAIKSREDFLLKRLRGTANSKNKDRIDMEYWDRYDINTCADATIPTGGIRPIMEEWLRDDDLAALVRACQECALRVLEYQLRAAEMRTFVDTGMFPSKQQEPAA
;
A
#
# COMPACT_ATOMS: atom_id res chain seq x y z
N MET A 1 3.73 -23.41 2.57
CA MET A 1 3.93 -22.55 1.39
C MET A 1 4.28 -21.17 1.91
N ARG A 2 5.50 -20.67 1.63
CA ARG A 2 6.05 -19.42 2.15
C ARG A 2 5.62 -18.23 1.31
N LYS A 3 4.87 -17.31 1.91
CA LYS A 3 4.30 -16.11 1.28
C LYS A 3 5.01 -14.88 1.83
N LEU A 4 5.63 -14.12 0.95
CA LEU A 4 6.43 -12.95 1.30
C LEU A 4 5.75 -11.68 0.84
N LEU A 5 5.76 -10.66 1.69
CA LEU A 5 5.30 -9.33 1.33
C LEU A 5 6.49 -8.37 1.25
N LEU A 6 6.59 -7.66 0.12
CA LEU A 6 7.66 -6.71 -0.18
C LEU A 6 7.09 -5.30 -0.25
N SER A 7 7.74 -4.34 0.40
CA SER A 7 7.30 -2.94 0.37
C SER A 7 8.45 -1.95 0.41
N THR A 8 8.16 -0.72 -0.03
CA THR A 8 9.02 0.45 0.12
C THR A 8 8.27 1.51 0.90
N MET A 9 8.89 2.10 1.91
CA MET A 9 8.23 3.04 2.82
C MET A 9 9.01 4.34 2.93
N LYS A 10 8.28 5.43 3.13
CA LYS A 10 8.83 6.73 3.50
C LYS A 10 7.86 7.32 4.49
N ASN A 11 8.29 7.68 5.69
CA ASN A 11 7.45 8.32 6.71
C ASN A 11 6.03 7.73 6.85
N GLU A 12 5.94 6.43 7.16
CA GLU A 12 4.68 5.67 7.35
C GLU A 12 4.56 5.14 8.79
N GLY A 13 5.49 5.53 9.67
CA GLY A 13 5.65 4.97 11.01
C GLY A 13 4.38 4.94 11.87
N PRO A 14 3.51 5.98 11.85
CA PRO A 14 2.27 5.97 12.64
C PRO A 14 1.31 4.83 12.30
N TYR A 15 1.36 4.28 11.09
CA TYR A 15 0.45 3.25 10.58
C TYR A 15 1.13 1.89 10.30
N LEU A 16 2.45 1.85 10.44
CA LEU A 16 3.28 0.71 10.07
C LEU A 16 2.89 -0.60 10.78
N LEU A 17 2.66 -0.54 12.10
CA LEU A 17 2.37 -1.74 12.89
C LEU A 17 1.05 -2.38 12.50
N GLU A 18 -0.01 -1.59 12.27
CA GLU A 18 -1.28 -2.11 11.78
C GLU A 18 -1.11 -2.82 10.45
N TRP A 19 -0.42 -2.19 9.49
CA TRP A 19 -0.22 -2.76 8.17
C TRP A 19 0.53 -4.09 8.22
N LEU A 20 1.60 -4.20 9.02
CA LEU A 20 2.34 -5.45 9.22
C LEU A 20 1.48 -6.50 9.94
N ALA A 21 0.80 -6.12 11.01
CA ALA A 21 -0.03 -7.01 11.82
C ALA A 21 -1.21 -7.57 11.01
N TYR A 22 -1.86 -6.74 10.20
CA TYR A 22 -2.93 -7.17 9.31
C TYR A 22 -2.44 -8.23 8.33
N HIS A 23 -1.38 -7.95 7.58
CA HIS A 23 -0.87 -8.90 6.58
C HIS A 23 -0.37 -10.19 7.23
N LYS A 24 0.22 -10.11 8.43
CA LYS A 24 0.57 -11.30 9.21
C LYS A 24 -0.66 -12.10 9.62
N SER A 25 -1.73 -11.43 10.06
CA SER A 25 -2.97 -12.08 10.51
C SER A 25 -3.71 -12.84 9.41
N ILE A 26 -3.60 -12.40 8.15
CA ILE A 26 -4.19 -13.09 7.00
C ILE A 26 -3.25 -14.15 6.39
N GLY A 27 -2.05 -14.33 6.95
CA GLY A 27 -1.17 -15.45 6.66
C GLY A 27 0.10 -15.14 5.88
N PHE A 28 0.56 -13.89 5.76
CA PHE A 28 1.92 -13.64 5.24
C PHE A 28 2.98 -14.11 6.25
N ASP A 29 4.02 -14.80 5.75
CA ASP A 29 5.05 -15.44 6.58
C ASP A 29 6.27 -14.53 6.77
N ASP A 30 6.69 -13.85 5.71
CA ASP A 30 7.91 -13.01 5.67
C ASP A 30 7.57 -11.59 5.19
N PHE A 31 8.32 -10.61 5.69
CA PHE A 31 8.27 -9.23 5.23
C PHE A 31 9.68 -8.76 4.83
N VAL A 32 9.81 -8.17 3.65
CA VAL A 32 11.03 -7.46 3.24
C VAL A 32 10.67 -6.01 3.00
N ILE A 33 11.22 -5.12 3.82
CA ILE A 33 10.86 -3.70 3.80
C ILE A 33 12.08 -2.86 3.46
N PHE A 34 11.91 -1.94 2.52
CA PHE A 34 12.91 -0.93 2.19
C PHE A 34 12.46 0.45 2.67
N SER A 35 13.28 1.18 3.42
CA SER A 35 12.96 2.56 3.84
C SER A 35 13.73 3.62 3.04
N ASN A 36 13.02 4.66 2.60
CA ASN A 36 13.55 5.74 1.78
C ASN A 36 13.70 7.02 2.60
N ASP A 37 14.89 7.26 3.16
CA ASP A 37 15.27 8.53 3.82
C ASP A 37 14.18 9.05 4.80
N CYS A 38 13.78 8.19 5.74
CA CYS A 38 12.72 8.52 6.69
C CYS A 38 13.19 9.54 7.73
N THR A 39 12.29 10.44 8.12
CA THR A 39 12.56 11.56 9.03
C THR A 39 11.60 11.60 10.22
N ASP A 40 10.62 10.70 10.27
CA ASP A 40 9.59 10.62 11.32
C ASP A 40 9.86 9.50 12.34
N GLY A 41 10.96 8.75 12.19
CA GLY A 41 11.27 7.57 13.01
C GLY A 41 10.82 6.23 12.41
N THR A 42 10.21 6.21 11.21
CA THR A 42 9.82 4.97 10.51
C THR A 42 10.97 3.96 10.44
N ASN A 43 12.17 4.41 10.06
CA ASN A 43 13.36 3.56 9.96
C ASN A 43 13.79 2.99 11.32
N LEU A 44 13.59 3.73 12.41
CA LEU A 44 13.94 3.23 13.75
C LEU A 44 12.99 2.12 14.19
N ILE A 45 11.69 2.26 13.91
CA ILE A 45 10.68 1.22 14.14
C ILE A 45 11.04 -0.03 13.31
N LEU A 46 11.34 0.14 12.01
CA LEU A 46 11.73 -0.95 11.12
C LEU A 46 13.01 -1.67 11.59
N ASN A 47 14.06 -0.93 11.98
CA ASN A 47 15.29 -1.49 12.54
C ASN A 47 15.02 -2.34 13.78
N ARG A 48 14.10 -1.90 14.66
CA ARG A 48 13.75 -2.66 15.86
C ARG A 48 12.97 -3.93 15.52
N LEU A 49 12.01 -3.85 14.60
CA LEU A 49 11.26 -5.01 14.12
C LEU A 49 12.18 -6.05 13.44
N ASP A 50 13.20 -5.60 12.71
CA ASP A 50 14.25 -6.45 12.12
C ASP A 50 15.10 -7.13 13.20
N THR A 51 15.51 -6.39 14.23
CA THR A 51 16.23 -6.94 15.40
C THR A 51 15.42 -8.01 16.13
N LEU A 52 14.10 -7.83 16.20
CA LEU A 52 13.16 -8.81 16.78
C LEU A 52 12.87 -10.00 15.85
N GLY A 53 13.40 -10.00 14.62
CA GLY A 53 13.19 -11.05 13.63
C GLY A 53 11.78 -11.07 13.01
N ILE A 54 11.01 -9.99 13.15
CA ILE A 54 9.64 -9.89 12.63
C ILE A 54 9.63 -9.59 11.13
N ILE A 55 10.59 -8.77 10.68
CA ILE A 55 10.77 -8.38 9.27
C ILE A 55 12.23 -8.52 8.88
N GLU A 56 12.52 -8.38 7.58
CA GLU A 56 13.86 -8.08 7.09
C GLU A 56 13.88 -6.65 6.54
N HIS A 57 14.69 -5.77 7.16
CA HIS A 57 14.71 -4.35 6.82
C HIS A 57 15.99 -3.94 6.09
N HIS A 58 15.82 -3.05 5.09
CA HIS A 58 16.90 -2.51 4.28
C HIS A 58 16.75 -1.00 4.12
N ASP A 59 17.80 -0.24 4.40
CA ASP A 59 17.86 1.15 3.96
C ASP A 59 17.92 1.24 2.43
N ASN A 60 17.24 2.22 1.86
CA ASN A 60 17.20 2.51 0.43
C ASN A 60 17.36 4.01 0.16
N PRO A 61 18.55 4.57 0.45
CA PRO A 61 18.79 6.00 0.33
C PRO A 61 18.70 6.47 -1.13
N LEU A 62 18.19 7.68 -1.34
CA LEU A 62 18.00 8.25 -2.67
C LEU A 62 19.33 8.56 -3.36
N GLY A 63 19.64 7.82 -4.42
CA GLY A 63 20.66 8.24 -5.40
C GLY A 63 20.20 9.46 -6.23
N PRO A 64 21.13 10.25 -6.78
CA PRO A 64 20.80 11.48 -7.53
C PRO A 64 19.90 11.26 -8.75
N ARG A 65 19.94 10.08 -9.39
CA ARG A 65 19.21 9.77 -10.63
C ARG A 65 18.29 8.55 -10.58
N MET A 66 18.02 7.99 -9.40
CA MET A 66 17.24 6.74 -9.29
C MET A 66 15.82 6.99 -8.79
N ASP A 67 14.87 6.29 -9.41
CA ASP A 67 13.58 5.99 -8.82
C ASP A 67 13.82 5.05 -7.62
N PRO A 68 13.59 5.50 -6.36
CA PRO A 68 13.82 4.69 -5.17
C PRO A 68 13.09 3.35 -5.20
N GLN A 69 11.87 3.28 -5.73
CA GLN A 69 11.12 2.02 -5.81
C GLN A 69 11.80 1.05 -6.76
N ARG A 70 12.20 1.53 -7.94
CA ARG A 70 12.95 0.69 -8.90
C ARG A 70 14.27 0.21 -8.32
N ALA A 71 14.97 1.02 -7.53
CA ALA A 71 16.21 0.63 -6.86
C ALA A 71 15.98 -0.50 -5.83
N ALA A 72 14.98 -0.33 -4.96
CA ALA A 72 14.58 -1.35 -3.99
C ALA A 72 14.18 -2.68 -4.67
N TYR A 73 13.29 -2.63 -5.66
CA TYR A 73 12.83 -3.84 -6.35
C TYR A 73 13.94 -4.52 -7.17
N SER A 74 14.89 -3.78 -7.71
CA SER A 74 16.07 -4.34 -8.36
C SER A 74 16.96 -5.12 -7.38
N ARG A 75 17.13 -4.61 -6.15
CA ARG A 75 17.84 -5.31 -5.07
C ARG A 75 17.05 -6.53 -4.60
N ALA A 76 15.76 -6.35 -4.30
CA ALA A 76 14.87 -7.43 -3.89
C ALA A 76 14.82 -8.58 -4.89
N ASN A 77 14.85 -8.30 -6.19
CA ASN A 77 14.85 -9.33 -7.23
C ASN A 77 16.10 -10.22 -7.22
N ARG A 78 17.18 -9.82 -6.53
CA ARG A 78 18.41 -10.60 -6.38
C ARG A 78 18.50 -11.31 -5.04
N MET A 79 17.58 -11.04 -4.12
CA MET A 79 17.57 -11.66 -2.79
C MET A 79 17.05 -13.09 -2.89
N GLU A 80 17.82 -14.04 -2.37
CA GLU A 80 17.41 -15.45 -2.30
C GLU A 80 16.11 -15.62 -1.53
N ARG A 81 15.94 -14.86 -0.44
CA ARG A 81 14.71 -14.90 0.37
C ARG A 81 13.47 -14.57 -0.45
N VAL A 82 13.53 -13.55 -1.31
CA VAL A 82 12.43 -13.11 -2.17
C VAL A 82 12.23 -14.08 -3.35
N ARG A 83 13.30 -14.47 -4.05
CA ARG A 83 13.20 -15.39 -5.20
C ARG A 83 12.89 -16.84 -4.80
N GLY A 84 13.14 -17.20 -3.55
CA GLY A 84 12.83 -18.49 -2.94
C GLY A 84 11.49 -18.55 -2.23
N ALA A 85 10.70 -17.47 -2.21
CA ALA A 85 9.32 -17.52 -1.70
C ALA A 85 8.42 -18.24 -2.71
N ASP A 86 7.38 -18.92 -2.22
CA ASP A 86 6.39 -19.57 -3.09
C ASP A 86 5.49 -18.53 -3.76
N TRP A 87 5.15 -17.48 -3.01
CA TRP A 87 4.39 -16.32 -3.48
C TRP A 87 4.97 -15.02 -2.94
N VAL A 88 4.89 -13.96 -3.75
CA VAL A 88 5.29 -12.61 -3.39
C VAL A 88 4.14 -11.65 -3.71
N LEU A 89 3.82 -10.78 -2.76
CA LEU A 89 3.00 -9.58 -2.99
C LEU A 89 3.88 -8.35 -2.83
N ILE A 90 3.74 -7.39 -3.75
CA ILE A 90 4.29 -6.05 -3.59
C ILE A 90 3.14 -5.12 -3.25
N ALA A 91 3.19 -4.50 -2.08
CA ALA A 91 2.16 -3.60 -1.60
C ALA A 91 2.77 -2.33 -1.01
N ASP A 92 2.16 -1.19 -1.28
CA ASP A 92 2.49 0.08 -0.62
C ASP A 92 1.93 0.07 0.82
N ALA A 93 2.50 0.89 1.72
CA ALA A 93 2.16 0.89 3.15
C ALA A 93 0.72 1.36 3.47
N ASP A 94 -0.01 1.83 2.47
CA ASP A 94 -1.41 2.23 2.53
C ASP A 94 -2.33 1.27 1.76
N GLU A 95 -1.87 0.06 1.48
CA GLU A 95 -2.61 -0.97 0.75
C GLU A 95 -2.76 -2.26 1.55
N PHE A 96 -3.99 -2.75 1.66
CA PHE A 96 -4.35 -3.92 2.47
C PHE A 96 -5.05 -4.95 1.59
N LEU A 97 -4.46 -6.15 1.45
CA LEU A 97 -5.10 -7.25 0.71
C LEU A 97 -6.30 -7.79 1.48
N ASN A 98 -7.52 -7.53 0.99
CA ASN A 98 -8.78 -8.00 1.58
C ASN A 98 -9.31 -9.20 0.79
N VAL A 99 -9.15 -10.40 1.36
CA VAL A 99 -9.56 -11.67 0.74
C VAL A 99 -11.02 -11.96 1.06
N HIS A 100 -11.81 -12.32 0.06
CA HIS A 100 -13.25 -12.53 0.18
C HIS A 100 -13.73 -13.97 0.39
N VAL A 101 -12.81 -14.93 0.29
CA VAL A 101 -13.12 -16.37 0.29
C VAL A 101 -12.53 -17.12 1.46
N GLY A 102 -13.15 -18.27 1.77
CA GLY A 102 -12.75 -19.17 2.85
C GLY A 102 -12.58 -18.42 4.17
N GLU A 103 -11.50 -18.71 4.88
CA GLU A 103 -11.15 -18.09 6.17
C GLU A 103 -10.58 -16.67 6.05
N ARG A 104 -10.79 -15.98 4.91
CA ARG A 104 -10.27 -14.63 4.64
C ARG A 104 -8.73 -14.56 4.68
N THR A 105 -8.07 -15.66 4.33
CA THR A 105 -6.59 -15.80 4.36
C THR A 105 -5.99 -15.83 2.95
N VAL A 106 -4.71 -15.51 2.85
CA VAL A 106 -3.97 -15.63 1.57
C VAL A 106 -3.94 -17.07 1.07
N ASP A 107 -3.89 -18.06 1.96
CA ASP A 107 -3.96 -19.47 1.60
C ASP A 107 -5.34 -19.84 1.00
N ALA A 108 -6.43 -19.28 1.53
CA ALA A 108 -7.76 -19.47 0.96
C ALA A 108 -7.87 -18.85 -0.45
N LEU A 109 -7.29 -17.67 -0.67
CA LEU A 109 -7.22 -17.04 -2.00
C LEU A 109 -6.45 -17.92 -2.99
N ILE A 110 -5.25 -18.38 -2.62
CA ILE A 110 -4.44 -19.25 -3.48
C ILE A 110 -5.17 -20.57 -3.75
N GLY A 111 -5.82 -21.15 -2.73
CA GLY A 111 -6.59 -22.38 -2.84
C GLY A 111 -7.81 -22.29 -3.76
N ALA A 112 -8.42 -21.10 -3.88
CA ALA A 112 -9.52 -20.85 -4.81
C ALA A 112 -9.08 -20.85 -6.29
N VAL A 113 -7.78 -20.64 -6.56
CA VAL A 113 -7.19 -20.61 -7.91
C VAL A 113 -5.91 -21.45 -7.98
N PRO A 114 -5.98 -22.78 -7.76
CA PRO A 114 -4.82 -23.63 -7.45
C PRO A 114 -3.76 -23.67 -8.56
N ASP A 115 -4.17 -23.49 -9.82
CA ASP A 115 -3.29 -23.51 -10.98
C ASP A 115 -2.66 -22.14 -11.28
N ALA A 116 -3.03 -21.08 -10.58
CA ALA A 116 -2.55 -19.73 -10.88
C ALA A 116 -1.05 -19.59 -10.57
N ASP A 117 -0.36 -18.86 -11.45
CA ASP A 117 1.01 -18.39 -11.25
C ASP A 117 1.03 -16.90 -10.82
N ALA A 118 -0.04 -16.16 -11.11
CA ALA A 118 -0.22 -14.77 -10.74
C ALA A 118 -1.71 -14.40 -10.58
N ILE A 119 -2.00 -13.56 -9.58
CA ILE A 119 -3.35 -13.08 -9.24
C ILE A 119 -3.27 -11.55 -9.16
N SER A 120 -3.84 -10.86 -10.15
CA SER A 120 -3.95 -9.39 -10.14
C SER A 120 -5.21 -8.98 -9.40
N VAL A 121 -5.04 -8.44 -8.20
CA VAL A 121 -6.11 -8.02 -7.31
C VAL A 121 -6.33 -6.52 -7.46
N ASN A 122 -7.54 -6.14 -7.89
CA ASN A 122 -7.89 -4.76 -8.15
C ASN A 122 -8.02 -3.94 -6.85
N TRP A 123 -7.67 -2.66 -6.94
CA TRP A 123 -7.85 -1.70 -5.86
C TRP A 123 -9.33 -1.44 -5.60
N ARG A 124 -9.61 -1.15 -4.33
CA ARG A 124 -10.75 -0.41 -3.85
C ARG A 124 -10.20 0.85 -3.22
N LEU A 125 -10.40 2.02 -3.84
CA LEU A 125 -9.92 3.27 -3.26
C LEU A 125 -10.81 3.59 -2.06
N MET A 126 -10.21 3.74 -0.88
CA MET A 126 -10.90 3.99 0.38
C MET A 126 -10.77 5.48 0.73
N GLY A 127 -11.90 6.11 1.02
CA GLY A 127 -11.98 7.54 1.32
C GLY A 127 -11.86 7.86 2.81
N SER A 128 -11.78 9.16 3.09
CA SER A 128 -11.59 9.73 4.43
C SER A 128 -12.75 9.47 5.39
N CYS A 129 -13.91 9.03 4.90
CA CYS A 129 -15.17 8.98 5.65
C CYS A 129 -15.54 10.33 6.28
N GLY A 130 -15.09 11.44 5.67
CA GLY A 130 -15.28 12.80 6.19
C GLY A 130 -14.44 13.15 7.43
N GLN A 131 -13.54 12.26 7.85
CA GLN A 131 -12.74 12.45 9.07
C GLN A 131 -11.79 13.64 8.92
N ALA A 132 -11.84 14.56 9.89
CA ALA A 132 -10.96 15.72 9.94
C ALA A 132 -9.58 15.34 10.52
N HIS A 133 -9.61 14.68 11.66
CA HIS A 133 -8.44 14.54 12.53
C HIS A 133 -7.77 13.17 12.41
N ALA A 134 -6.45 13.17 12.54
CA ALA A 134 -5.67 11.95 12.68
C ALA A 134 -5.96 11.32 14.05
N ASP A 135 -5.94 9.99 14.10
CA ASP A 135 -6.04 9.20 15.32
C ASP A 135 -5.16 7.98 15.10
N PHE A 136 -3.99 8.00 15.74
CA PHE A 136 -2.98 6.96 15.63
C PHE A 136 -3.20 5.79 16.60
N GLY A 137 -4.25 5.86 17.45
CA GLY A 137 -4.65 4.76 18.34
C GLY A 137 -5.74 3.86 17.73
N ALA A 138 -6.49 4.38 16.78
CA ALA A 138 -7.52 3.64 16.04
C ALA A 138 -6.97 3.05 14.73
N LEU A 139 -7.49 1.88 14.35
CA LEU A 139 -7.06 1.18 13.13
C LEU A 139 -7.62 1.88 11.88
N VAL A 140 -6.76 2.11 10.89
CA VAL A 140 -7.12 2.59 9.55
C VAL A 140 -8.27 1.75 8.97
N SER A 141 -8.17 0.42 9.08
CA SER A 141 -9.17 -0.50 8.55
C SER A 141 -10.55 -0.38 9.22
N GLU A 142 -10.61 0.12 10.47
CA GLU A 142 -11.87 0.33 11.22
C GLU A 142 -12.45 1.73 11.00
N ARG A 143 -11.59 2.73 10.74
CA ARG A 143 -11.99 4.13 10.60
C ARG A 143 -12.51 4.46 9.20
N TYR A 144 -11.91 3.88 8.17
CA TYR A 144 -12.15 4.26 6.77
C TYR A 144 -12.93 3.17 6.03
N VAL A 145 -14.23 3.10 6.29
CA VAL A 145 -15.12 2.01 5.82
C VAL A 145 -16.00 2.42 4.64
N ARG A 146 -15.55 3.40 3.85
CA ARG A 146 -16.22 3.82 2.61
C ARG A 146 -15.21 3.93 1.49
N GLY A 147 -15.59 3.46 0.31
CA GLY A 147 -14.72 3.40 -0.86
C GLY A 147 -15.44 3.61 -2.18
N SER A 148 -14.69 3.43 -3.27
CA SER A 148 -15.16 3.51 -4.65
C SER A 148 -16.26 2.53 -5.00
N SER A 149 -17.05 2.80 -6.02
CA SER A 149 -18.02 1.82 -6.55
C SER A 149 -17.33 0.64 -7.25
N TYR A 150 -17.93 -0.55 -7.21
CA TYR A 150 -17.51 -1.70 -8.03
C TYR A 150 -17.94 -1.51 -9.50
N ASP A 151 -19.21 -1.11 -9.71
CA ASP A 151 -19.85 -1.09 -11.03
C ASP A 151 -19.56 0.18 -11.82
N LYS A 152 -19.48 1.31 -11.11
CA LYS A 152 -19.36 2.65 -11.71
C LYS A 152 -18.21 3.41 -11.06
N PRO A 153 -16.95 3.03 -11.34
CA PRO A 153 -15.81 3.69 -10.73
C PRO A 153 -15.80 5.18 -11.06
N GLU A 154 -15.47 5.98 -10.07
CA GLU A 154 -15.49 7.44 -10.12
C GLU A 154 -14.38 7.97 -11.04
N ASN A 155 -13.29 7.21 -11.15
CA ASN A 155 -12.24 7.47 -12.11
C ASN A 155 -11.47 6.19 -12.47
N GLY A 156 -10.68 6.27 -13.54
CA GLY A 156 -9.92 5.12 -14.03
C GLY A 156 -8.77 4.65 -13.14
N LEU A 157 -8.47 5.29 -11.99
CA LEU A 157 -7.47 4.80 -11.04
C LEU A 157 -7.99 3.63 -10.21
N VAL A 158 -9.31 3.57 -9.95
CA VAL A 158 -9.96 2.53 -9.14
C VAL A 158 -9.62 1.13 -9.65
N TRP A 159 -9.46 0.95 -10.96
CA TRP A 159 -9.10 -0.34 -11.56
C TRP A 159 -7.61 -0.64 -11.60
N GLY A 160 -6.76 0.16 -10.93
CA GLY A 160 -5.38 -0.26 -10.64
C GLY A 160 -5.34 -1.58 -9.88
N PHE A 161 -4.23 -2.29 -9.95
CA PHE A 161 -4.07 -3.55 -9.22
C PHE A 161 -2.68 -3.72 -8.63
N LYS A 162 -2.59 -4.65 -7.68
CA LYS A 162 -1.35 -5.32 -7.29
C LYS A 162 -1.44 -6.79 -7.62
N THR A 163 -0.31 -7.40 -7.93
CA THR A 163 -0.25 -8.82 -8.26
C THR A 163 0.42 -9.60 -7.14
N LEU A 164 -0.27 -10.63 -6.64
CA LEU A 164 0.32 -11.73 -5.87
C LEU A 164 0.82 -12.77 -6.87
N PHE A 165 2.12 -13.14 -6.85
CA PHE A 165 2.71 -13.97 -7.92
C PHE A 165 3.77 -14.94 -7.43
N ARG A 166 4.01 -16.00 -8.21
CA ARG A 166 5.12 -16.95 -8.02
C ARG A 166 6.41 -16.35 -8.58
N PRO A 167 7.38 -15.90 -7.76
CA PRO A 167 8.51 -15.11 -8.25
C PRO A 167 9.38 -15.83 -9.28
N ARG A 168 9.53 -17.16 -9.17
CA ARG A 168 10.36 -17.98 -10.08
C ARG A 168 9.83 -18.09 -11.51
N LYS A 169 8.55 -17.77 -11.74
CA LYS A 169 7.93 -17.78 -13.08
C LYS A 169 8.25 -16.53 -13.90
N PHE A 170 8.89 -15.53 -13.29
CA PHE A 170 9.15 -14.22 -13.89
C PHE A 170 10.61 -13.79 -13.72
N ASP A 171 11.11 -12.94 -14.61
CA ASP A 171 12.51 -12.50 -14.59
C ASP A 171 12.76 -11.40 -13.55
N TYR A 172 11.78 -10.50 -13.39
CA TYR A 172 11.81 -9.41 -12.43
C TYR A 172 10.42 -8.91 -12.11
N PHE A 173 10.31 -7.95 -11.20
CA PHE A 173 9.05 -7.34 -10.83
C PHE A 173 9.18 -5.84 -10.64
N GLY A 174 8.06 -5.13 -10.79
CA GLY A 174 7.91 -3.73 -10.41
C GLY A 174 6.73 -3.55 -9.46
N VAL A 175 6.43 -2.30 -9.13
CA VAL A 175 5.49 -1.92 -8.07
C VAL A 175 4.08 -2.53 -8.16
N HIS A 176 3.60 -2.86 -9.37
CA HIS A 176 2.26 -3.43 -9.57
C HIS A 176 2.25 -4.92 -9.92
N ARG A 177 3.32 -5.42 -10.56
CA ARG A 177 3.30 -6.75 -11.21
C ARG A 177 4.69 -7.28 -11.54
N PRO A 178 4.82 -8.62 -11.68
CA PRO A 178 5.98 -9.23 -12.27
C PRO A 178 6.02 -9.07 -13.81
N LYS A 179 7.21 -9.27 -14.38
CA LYS A 179 7.54 -9.03 -15.80
C LYS A 179 8.63 -9.99 -16.28
N TRP A 180 8.74 -10.11 -17.60
CA TRP A 180 9.84 -10.77 -18.29
C TRP A 180 10.74 -9.75 -19.00
N LYS A 181 12.00 -10.11 -19.20
CA LYS A 181 12.95 -9.35 -20.02
C LYS A 181 12.74 -9.76 -21.48
N LYS A 182 12.33 -8.80 -22.29
CA LYS A 182 12.02 -9.04 -23.72
C LYS A 182 13.23 -9.52 -24.51
N GLU A 183 14.42 -9.22 -24.02
CA GLU A 183 15.70 -9.56 -24.64
C GLU A 183 16.10 -11.02 -24.38
N THR A 184 15.59 -11.64 -23.32
CA THR A 184 16.04 -12.98 -22.88
C THR A 184 14.94 -14.02 -22.76
N THR A 185 13.68 -13.60 -22.80
CA THR A 185 12.55 -14.48 -22.53
C THR A 185 11.49 -14.31 -23.61
N GLU A 186 11.25 -15.40 -24.34
CA GLU A 186 10.14 -15.48 -25.29
C GLU A 186 8.82 -15.55 -24.52
N ILE A 187 7.93 -14.57 -24.75
CA ILE A 187 6.62 -14.50 -24.10
C ILE A 187 5.61 -15.15 -25.03
N VAL A 188 5.12 -16.33 -24.66
CA VAL A 188 4.13 -17.10 -25.41
C VAL A 188 2.82 -17.25 -24.65
N PRO A 189 1.67 -17.33 -25.34
CA PRO A 189 0.39 -17.61 -24.70
C PRO A 189 0.43 -18.90 -23.86
N GLY A 190 -0.21 -18.88 -22.69
CA GLY A 190 -0.28 -20.03 -21.78
C GLY A 190 1.00 -20.35 -21.00
N MET A 191 2.08 -19.56 -21.11
CA MET A 191 3.31 -19.80 -20.35
C MET A 191 3.15 -19.68 -18.83
N VAL A 192 2.11 -18.95 -18.39
CA VAL A 192 1.66 -18.83 -17.01
C VAL A 192 0.14 -18.73 -16.99
N LYS A 193 -0.48 -19.20 -15.91
CA LYS A 193 -1.89 -18.92 -15.65
C LYS A 193 -2.03 -17.65 -14.82
N TRP A 194 -2.55 -16.58 -15.42
CA TRP A 194 -2.69 -15.27 -14.78
C TRP A 194 -4.17 -14.91 -14.64
N VAL A 195 -4.65 -14.78 -13.41
CA VAL A 195 -6.06 -14.49 -13.12
C VAL A 195 -6.25 -13.12 -12.46
N ASN A 196 -7.47 -12.59 -12.51
CA ASN A 196 -7.87 -11.38 -11.78
C ASN A 196 -8.35 -11.70 -10.34
N GLY A 197 -8.79 -10.67 -9.62
CA GLY A 197 -9.34 -10.79 -8.25
C GLY A 197 -10.64 -11.58 -8.14
N SER A 198 -11.25 -12.01 -9.25
CA SER A 198 -12.38 -12.97 -9.28
C SER A 198 -11.97 -14.38 -9.72
N GLY A 199 -10.67 -14.63 -9.95
CA GLY A 199 -10.16 -15.92 -10.44
C GLY A 199 -10.40 -16.16 -11.94
N VAL A 200 -10.85 -15.15 -12.68
CA VAL A 200 -11.02 -15.22 -14.13
C VAL A 200 -9.68 -14.99 -14.81
N GLU A 201 -9.34 -15.85 -15.76
CA GLU A 201 -8.10 -15.74 -16.53
C GLU A 201 -8.08 -14.46 -17.38
N LEU A 202 -6.96 -13.75 -17.32
CA LEU A 202 -6.73 -12.52 -18.05
C LEU A 202 -6.23 -12.80 -19.47
N ASP A 203 -6.57 -11.91 -20.41
CA ASP A 203 -6.13 -12.03 -21.79
C ASP A 203 -4.60 -11.89 -21.97
N GLU A 204 -4.09 -12.28 -23.15
CA GLU A 204 -2.66 -12.24 -23.46
C GLU A 204 -2.03 -10.84 -23.32
N LYS A 205 -2.83 -9.75 -23.35
CA LYS A 205 -2.28 -8.39 -23.20
C LYS A 205 -1.64 -8.22 -21.83
N ILE A 206 -2.15 -8.91 -20.80
CA ILE A 206 -1.56 -8.85 -19.46
C ILE A 206 -0.12 -9.34 -19.47
N LEU A 207 0.25 -10.30 -20.33
CA LEU A 207 1.61 -10.84 -20.37
C LEU A 207 2.63 -9.76 -20.74
N HIS A 208 2.23 -8.78 -21.57
CA HIS A 208 3.15 -7.77 -22.09
C HIS A 208 3.15 -6.44 -21.33
N LYS A 209 1.97 -5.96 -20.89
CA LYS A 209 1.84 -4.62 -20.29
C LYS A 209 0.57 -4.47 -19.45
N GLY A 210 0.44 -3.31 -18.80
CA GLY A 210 -0.74 -2.92 -18.03
C GLY A 210 -0.48 -2.94 -16.52
N TRP A 211 -1.16 -2.03 -15.83
CA TRP A 211 -1.19 -1.92 -14.37
C TRP A 211 -2.60 -1.65 -13.85
N ARG A 212 -3.59 -1.63 -14.75
CA ARG A 212 -5.00 -1.46 -14.47
C ARG A 212 -5.80 -2.45 -15.30
N SER A 213 -6.94 -2.86 -14.76
CA SER A 213 -7.97 -3.57 -15.49
C SER A 213 -8.86 -2.60 -16.27
N ASN A 214 -9.76 -3.16 -17.07
CA ASN A 214 -10.86 -2.50 -17.75
C ASN A 214 -12.17 -3.22 -17.39
N ALA A 215 -13.30 -2.77 -17.94
CA ALA A 215 -14.61 -3.35 -17.67
C ALA A 215 -14.73 -4.86 -17.97
N GLU A 216 -13.90 -5.40 -18.87
CA GLU A 216 -13.90 -6.82 -19.24
C GLU A 216 -13.02 -7.68 -18.33
N THR A 217 -12.07 -7.07 -17.63
CA THR A 217 -10.99 -7.78 -16.89
C THR A 217 -10.99 -7.49 -15.40
N VAL A 218 -11.75 -6.49 -14.95
CA VAL A 218 -11.89 -6.17 -13.52
C VAL A 218 -12.62 -7.30 -12.80
N GLY A 219 -12.20 -7.60 -11.57
CA GLY A 219 -12.84 -8.62 -10.74
C GLY A 219 -12.51 -8.47 -9.26
N TYR A 220 -13.53 -8.67 -8.41
CA TYR A 220 -13.47 -8.47 -6.97
C TYR A 220 -14.03 -9.66 -6.15
N GLU A 221 -14.47 -10.75 -6.79
CA GLU A 221 -15.22 -11.83 -6.11
C GLU A 221 -14.37 -12.59 -5.07
N LEU A 222 -13.08 -12.80 -5.34
CA LEU A 222 -12.18 -13.54 -4.46
C LEU A 222 -11.35 -12.63 -3.56
N ALA A 223 -10.99 -11.44 -4.02
CA ALA A 223 -10.20 -10.47 -3.26
C ALA A 223 -10.25 -9.06 -3.86
N GLN A 224 -9.90 -8.09 -3.03
CA GLN A 224 -9.59 -6.71 -3.41
C GLN A 224 -8.37 -6.20 -2.64
N VAL A 225 -7.79 -5.08 -3.08
CA VAL A 225 -6.79 -4.34 -2.29
C VAL A 225 -7.43 -3.04 -1.82
N ASN A 226 -7.71 -2.93 -0.53
CA ASN A 226 -8.16 -1.68 0.07
C ASN A 226 -6.99 -0.69 0.05
N HIS A 227 -7.09 0.37 -0.75
CA HIS A 227 -6.06 1.38 -0.89
C HIS A 227 -6.48 2.65 -0.14
N TYR A 228 -5.94 2.83 1.06
CA TYR A 228 -6.10 3.98 1.94
C TYR A 228 -5.11 5.09 1.57
N ALA A 229 -5.07 5.41 0.27
CA ALA A 229 -4.18 6.40 -0.33
C ALA A 229 -4.32 7.76 0.38
N ILE A 230 -5.53 8.05 0.82
CA ILE A 230 -5.83 9.11 1.75
C ILE A 230 -6.48 8.54 3.02
N LYS A 231 -6.47 9.33 4.08
CA LYS A 231 -7.06 9.02 5.38
C LYS A 231 -7.81 10.27 5.84
N SER A 232 -7.63 10.73 7.08
CA SER A 232 -8.20 12.01 7.49
C SER A 232 -7.58 13.20 6.72
N ARG A 233 -8.18 14.37 6.86
CA ARG A 233 -7.61 15.62 6.30
C ARG A 233 -6.25 15.95 6.91
N GLU A 234 -6.05 15.73 8.21
CA GLU A 234 -4.74 15.86 8.85
C GLU A 234 -3.72 14.86 8.30
N ASP A 235 -4.11 13.60 8.10
CA ASP A 235 -3.22 12.61 7.46
C ASP A 235 -2.81 13.01 6.06
N PHE A 236 -3.72 13.66 5.32
CA PHE A 236 -3.40 14.18 4.00
C PHE A 236 -2.36 15.30 4.06
N LEU A 237 -2.37 16.16 5.09
CA LEU A 237 -1.30 17.14 5.30
C LEU A 237 0.06 16.46 5.55
N LEU A 238 0.09 15.38 6.34
CA LEU A 238 1.31 14.58 6.53
C LEU A 238 1.79 13.94 5.22
N LYS A 239 0.87 13.36 4.44
CA LYS A 239 1.17 12.78 3.12
C LYS A 239 1.74 13.83 2.17
N ARG A 240 1.17 15.03 2.17
CA ARG A 240 1.60 16.15 1.32
C ARG A 240 3.02 16.61 1.67
N LEU A 241 3.34 16.73 2.95
CA LEU A 241 4.69 17.08 3.40
C LEU A 241 5.72 16.01 3.01
N ARG A 242 5.35 14.73 3.17
CA ARG A 242 6.20 13.58 2.85
C ARG A 242 6.48 13.44 1.34
N GLY A 243 5.44 13.64 0.52
CA GLY A 243 5.40 13.24 -0.88
C GLY A 243 5.13 11.74 -1.06
N THR A 244 5.48 11.19 -2.24
CA THR A 244 5.33 9.76 -2.55
C THR A 244 6.65 9.00 -2.40
N ALA A 245 6.57 7.71 -2.09
CA ALA A 245 7.74 6.83 -2.07
C ALA A 245 8.39 6.62 -3.45
N ASN A 246 7.72 7.05 -4.53
CA ASN A 246 8.12 6.83 -5.93
C ASN A 246 8.50 8.11 -6.70
N SER A 247 8.53 9.28 -6.06
CA SER A 247 8.85 10.55 -6.75
C SER A 247 9.54 11.56 -5.86
N LYS A 248 10.39 12.39 -6.48
CA LYS A 248 11.03 13.55 -5.85
C LYS A 248 10.18 14.83 -5.95
N ASN A 249 9.10 14.82 -6.72
CA ASN A 249 8.23 15.98 -6.87
C ASN A 249 7.31 16.14 -5.65
N LYS A 250 7.62 17.10 -4.79
CA LYS A 250 6.86 17.39 -3.56
C LYS A 250 5.48 18.01 -3.86
N ASP A 251 5.31 18.66 -5.01
CA ASP A 251 4.06 19.32 -5.39
C ASP A 251 3.05 18.35 -6.02
N ARG A 252 3.40 17.06 -6.16
CA ARG A 252 2.54 16.05 -6.76
C ARG A 252 1.29 15.71 -5.93
N ILE A 253 1.36 15.92 -4.62
CA ILE A 253 0.24 15.67 -3.70
C ILE A 253 -0.45 17.01 -3.47
N ASP A 254 -1.40 17.31 -4.35
CA ASP A 254 -2.20 18.54 -4.37
C ASP A 254 -3.69 18.23 -4.17
N MET A 255 -4.54 19.24 -4.31
CA MET A 255 -5.98 19.04 -4.14
C MET A 255 -6.59 18.15 -5.22
N GLU A 256 -6.06 18.15 -6.44
CA GLU A 256 -6.48 17.18 -7.47
C GLU A 256 -6.12 15.74 -7.06
N TYR A 257 -5.07 15.54 -6.26
CA TYR A 257 -4.80 14.25 -5.63
C TYR A 257 -5.88 13.91 -4.61
N TRP A 258 -6.23 14.84 -3.70
CA TRP A 258 -7.32 14.61 -2.74
C TRP A 258 -8.62 14.22 -3.44
N ASP A 259 -9.07 15.01 -4.41
CA ASP A 259 -10.35 14.78 -5.11
C ASP A 259 -10.40 13.44 -5.87
N ARG A 260 -9.25 12.96 -6.37
CA ARG A 260 -9.18 11.68 -7.07
C ARG A 260 -9.19 10.46 -6.16
N TYR A 261 -8.72 10.59 -4.92
CA TYR A 261 -8.56 9.47 -3.99
C TYR A 261 -9.55 9.50 -2.82
N ASP A 262 -10.20 10.63 -2.51
CA ASP A 262 -11.24 10.74 -1.47
C ASP A 262 -12.59 10.19 -1.91
N ILE A 263 -12.64 8.87 -2.14
CA ILE A 263 -13.83 8.22 -2.66
C ILE A 263 -14.61 7.56 -1.53
N ASN A 264 -15.83 8.07 -1.28
CA ASN A 264 -16.69 7.66 -0.16
C ASN A 264 -18.05 7.12 -0.62
N THR A 265 -18.15 6.64 -1.86
CA THR A 265 -19.41 6.30 -2.53
C THR A 265 -20.13 5.13 -1.85
N CYS A 266 -19.43 4.03 -1.61
CA CYS A 266 -20.01 2.78 -1.12
C CYS A 266 -19.45 2.44 0.27
N ALA A 267 -20.30 1.97 1.19
CA ALA A 267 -19.83 1.37 2.42
C ALA A 267 -19.10 0.06 2.13
N ASP A 268 -17.98 -0.18 2.81
CA ASP A 268 -17.19 -1.39 2.74
C ASP A 268 -16.41 -1.57 4.06
N ALA A 269 -16.95 -2.41 4.94
CA ALA A 269 -16.34 -2.82 6.20
C ALA A 269 -15.98 -4.31 6.16
N THR A 270 -15.69 -4.85 4.97
CA THR A 270 -15.48 -6.30 4.78
C THR A 270 -14.11 -6.80 5.22
N ILE A 271 -13.15 -5.88 5.40
CA ILE A 271 -11.79 -6.21 5.81
C ILE A 271 -11.77 -6.77 7.24
N PRO A 272 -11.21 -7.97 7.48
CA PRO A 272 -11.19 -8.55 8.83
C PRO A 272 -10.15 -7.84 9.71
N THR A 273 -10.57 -7.36 10.89
CA THR A 273 -9.67 -6.60 11.79
C THR A 273 -9.29 -7.35 13.08
N GLY A 274 -9.99 -8.45 13.38
CA GLY A 274 -9.86 -9.15 14.67
C GLY A 274 -8.46 -9.68 14.99
N GLY A 275 -7.64 -9.99 13.98
CA GLY A 275 -6.27 -10.48 14.16
C GLY A 275 -5.22 -9.38 14.36
N ILE A 276 -5.56 -8.11 14.11
CA ILE A 276 -4.58 -7.01 14.10
C ILE A 276 -4.10 -6.68 15.51
N ARG A 277 -5.02 -6.35 16.42
CA ARG A 277 -4.67 -5.87 17.77
C ARG A 277 -3.89 -6.91 18.59
N PRO A 278 -4.24 -8.20 18.62
CA PRO A 278 -3.47 -9.19 19.36
C PRO A 278 -1.99 -9.26 18.93
N ILE A 279 -1.72 -9.15 17.63
CA ILE A 279 -0.35 -9.16 17.09
C ILE A 279 0.39 -7.87 17.46
N MET A 280 -0.26 -6.72 17.32
CA MET A 280 0.34 -5.44 17.73
C MET A 280 0.67 -5.41 19.22
N GLU A 281 -0.25 -5.90 20.07
CA GLU A 281 -0.06 -5.98 21.51
C GLU A 281 1.10 -6.92 21.88
N GLU A 282 1.26 -8.04 21.17
CA GLU A 282 2.41 -8.93 21.34
C GLU A 282 3.73 -8.21 21.03
N TRP A 283 3.82 -7.53 19.89
CA TRP A 283 5.03 -6.80 19.49
C TRP A 283 5.35 -5.65 20.44
N LEU A 284 4.33 -4.91 20.87
CA LEU A 284 4.47 -3.76 21.77
C LEU A 284 4.79 -4.14 23.23
N ARG A 285 4.94 -5.44 23.56
CA ARG A 285 5.58 -5.88 24.81
C ARG A 285 7.07 -5.58 24.84
N ASP A 286 7.69 -5.36 23.68
CA ASP A 286 9.05 -4.83 23.59
C ASP A 286 9.04 -3.32 23.92
N ASP A 287 9.64 -2.95 25.05
CA ASP A 287 9.62 -1.57 25.55
C ASP A 287 10.26 -0.56 24.58
N ASP A 288 11.33 -0.98 23.89
CA ASP A 288 12.02 -0.15 22.89
C ASP A 288 11.11 0.12 21.69
N LEU A 289 10.49 -0.92 21.12
CA LEU A 289 9.54 -0.76 20.02
C LEU A 289 8.36 0.13 20.43
N ALA A 290 7.80 -0.10 21.62
CA ALA A 290 6.69 0.70 22.14
C ALA A 290 7.07 2.18 22.30
N ALA A 291 8.29 2.46 22.77
CA ALA A 291 8.80 3.83 22.89
C ALA A 291 9.01 4.48 21.51
N LEU A 292 9.58 3.76 20.54
CA LEU A 292 9.80 4.26 19.17
C LEU A 292 8.48 4.59 18.47
N VAL A 293 7.45 3.75 18.64
CA VAL A 293 6.11 3.97 18.08
C VAL A 293 5.47 5.22 18.67
N ARG A 294 5.49 5.37 20.01
CA ARG A 294 4.98 6.58 20.68
C ARG A 294 5.71 7.85 20.20
N ALA A 295 7.04 7.80 20.14
CA ALA A 295 7.86 8.93 19.68
C ALA A 295 7.54 9.32 18.23
N CYS A 296 7.32 8.34 17.34
CA CYS A 296 6.93 8.57 15.95
C CYS A 296 5.54 9.22 15.85
N GLN A 297 4.57 8.74 16.62
CA GLN A 297 3.22 9.32 16.68
C GLN A 297 3.24 10.76 17.23
N GLU A 298 3.99 11.02 18.30
CA GLU A 298 4.19 12.38 18.83
C GLU A 298 4.86 13.32 17.81
N CYS A 299 5.84 12.82 17.06
CA CYS A 299 6.48 13.57 15.98
C CYS A 299 5.44 13.97 14.92
N ALA A 300 4.59 13.04 14.48
CA ALA A 300 3.52 13.32 13.53
C ALA A 300 2.53 14.37 14.05
N LEU A 301 2.12 14.28 15.33
CA LEU A 301 1.25 15.28 15.96
C LEU A 301 1.88 16.68 16.01
N ARG A 302 3.17 16.79 16.35
CA ARG A 302 3.88 18.09 16.36
C ARG A 302 4.02 18.68 14.96
N VAL A 303 4.25 17.83 13.96
CA VAL A 303 4.28 18.24 12.55
C VAL A 303 2.92 18.79 12.12
N LEU A 304 1.82 18.13 12.51
CA LEU A 304 0.46 18.63 12.28
C LEU A 304 0.24 19.97 12.97
N GLU A 305 0.57 20.08 14.25
CA GLU A 305 0.44 21.33 15.01
C GLU A 305 1.18 22.49 14.31
N TYR A 306 2.38 22.23 13.80
CA TYR A 306 3.14 23.21 13.04
C TYR A 306 2.47 23.59 11.72
N GLN A 307 2.00 22.60 10.93
CA GLN A 307 1.30 22.86 9.67
C GLN A 307 0.00 23.66 9.88
N LEU A 308 -0.72 23.41 10.97
CA LEU A 308 -1.99 24.08 11.33
C LEU A 308 -1.82 25.53 11.84
N ARG A 309 -0.58 26.04 11.90
CA ARG A 309 -0.31 27.47 12.07
C ARG A 309 -0.61 28.27 10.80
N ALA A 310 -0.55 27.63 9.64
CA ALA A 310 -0.97 28.21 8.37
C ALA A 310 -2.51 28.19 8.29
N ALA A 311 -3.12 29.36 8.08
CA ALA A 311 -4.57 29.52 8.11
C ALA A 311 -5.27 28.65 7.05
N GLU A 312 -4.66 28.52 5.88
CA GLU A 312 -5.18 27.74 4.76
C GLU A 312 -5.24 26.24 5.07
N MET A 313 -4.26 25.71 5.82
CA MET A 313 -4.24 24.30 6.22
C MET A 313 -5.31 24.02 7.27
N ARG A 314 -5.53 24.98 8.18
CA ARG A 314 -6.61 24.91 9.16
C ARG A 314 -7.97 24.96 8.49
N THR A 315 -8.19 25.88 7.56
CA THR A 315 -9.43 25.96 6.78
C THR A 315 -9.72 24.64 6.07
N PHE A 316 -8.70 24.01 5.46
CA PHE A 316 -8.87 22.70 4.85
C PHE A 316 -9.29 21.64 5.88
N VAL A 317 -8.59 21.53 7.02
CA VAL A 317 -8.91 20.54 8.06
C VAL A 317 -10.30 20.78 8.68
N ASP A 318 -10.76 22.02 8.78
CA ASP A 318 -12.07 22.33 9.34
C ASP A 318 -13.20 22.09 8.32
N THR A 319 -13.02 22.57 7.08
CA THR A 319 -14.10 22.66 6.09
C THR A 319 -14.03 21.64 4.95
N GLY A 320 -12.86 21.06 4.71
CA GLY A 320 -12.58 20.21 3.55
C GLY A 320 -12.26 21.00 2.30
N MET A 321 -12.34 22.33 2.36
CA MET A 321 -12.02 23.23 1.26
C MET A 321 -10.62 23.80 1.44
N PHE A 322 -9.78 23.65 0.42
CA PHE A 322 -8.53 24.40 0.35
C PHE A 322 -8.86 25.81 -0.15
N PRO A 323 -8.48 26.89 0.56
CA PRO A 323 -8.63 28.23 0.02
C PRO A 323 -7.87 28.30 -1.31
N SER A 324 -8.55 28.67 -2.39
CA SER A 324 -7.85 28.93 -3.64
C SER A 324 -6.78 30.00 -3.36
N LYS A 325 -5.59 29.84 -3.94
CA LYS A 325 -4.66 30.97 -4.01
C LYS A 325 -5.45 32.12 -4.62
N GLN A 326 -5.72 33.17 -3.84
CA GLN A 326 -6.19 34.41 -4.42
C GLN A 326 -5.16 34.74 -5.50
N GLN A 327 -5.58 34.73 -6.76
CA GLN A 327 -4.79 35.32 -7.82
C GLN A 327 -4.62 36.78 -7.39
N GLU A 328 -3.40 37.17 -7.05
CA GLU A 328 -3.08 38.59 -6.94
C GLU A 328 -3.58 39.24 -8.24
N PRO A 329 -4.42 40.28 -8.17
CA PRO A 329 -4.81 40.98 -9.38
C PRO A 329 -3.53 41.43 -10.08
N ALA A 330 -3.41 41.08 -11.37
CA ALA A 330 -2.28 41.49 -12.19
C ALA A 330 -2.08 43.01 -12.03
N ALA A 331 -0.91 43.38 -11.53
CA ALA A 331 -0.51 44.77 -11.34
C ALA A 331 -0.27 45.49 -12.67
#